data_AF-A0A9E5WT73-F1
#
_entry.id   AF-A0A9E5WT73-F1
#
_cell.length_a   1.000
_cell.length_b   1.000
_cell.length_c   1.000
_cell.angle_alpha   90.00
_cell.angle_beta   90.00
_cell.angle_gamma   90.00
#
_symmetry.space_group_name_H-M   'P 1'
#
loop_
_entity.id
_entity.type
_entity.pdbx_description
1 polymer ?
#
loop_
_entity_poly.entity_id
_entity_poly.type
_entity_poly.pdbx_seq_one_letter_code
_entity_poly.pdbx_strand_id
1 'polypeptide(L)'
;VLSVDPQRIMKPISGRFSHSRKPWALPKDLWPNVIDDGHPYAGWYGKIIPQTWGYPSPISGSRGDRMVTLGEFGAEAMDSYETMKTYPPQFAPPPSDADTLWACSQVKKHDIKQLIGLGRDPKNLAEYIEASQNYQEALLADRVIQMRLLPRKIAGYFHFHFMDVVPVFWPKSIVSHDHRPKKAYYQLAQINQPVVALPRFSGQRPDAMTLWVANDLTEAFSEATVRWTVASGMETLLRGERRLEVPALGVTEVRIIDLTPVTEKHAEFQLSLTLLDRAGRTISRYQRHVRCVPESLLRQ
;
A
#
# COMPACT_ATOMS: atom_id res chain seq x y z
N VAL A 1 1.27 19.66 -28.26
CA VAL A 1 2.33 19.07 -27.40
C VAL A 1 3.35 18.35 -28.26
N LEU A 2 3.01 17.23 -28.91
CA LEU A 2 3.99 16.44 -29.68
C LEU A 2 4.58 17.15 -30.91
N SER A 3 3.90 18.17 -31.46
CA SER A 3 4.45 19.03 -32.52
C SER A 3 5.57 19.97 -32.04
N VAL A 4 5.64 20.22 -30.74
CA VAL A 4 6.61 21.13 -30.10
C VAL A 4 7.62 20.34 -29.25
N ASP A 5 7.21 19.17 -28.73
CA ASP A 5 8.04 18.28 -27.93
C ASP A 5 7.74 16.81 -28.30
N PRO A 6 8.30 16.31 -29.42
CA PRO A 6 8.01 14.97 -29.94
C PRO A 6 8.64 13.84 -29.10
N GLN A 7 9.56 14.17 -28.19
CA GLN A 7 10.25 13.19 -27.35
C GLN A 7 9.46 12.84 -26.08
N ARG A 8 8.43 13.61 -25.73
CA ARG A 8 7.61 13.34 -24.55
C ARG A 8 6.64 12.20 -24.74
N ILE A 9 6.39 11.51 -23.63
CA ILE A 9 5.24 10.63 -23.46
C ILE A 9 4.02 11.50 -23.15
N MET A 10 2.93 11.24 -23.86
CA MET A 10 1.63 11.86 -23.67
C MET A 10 0.71 10.94 -22.85
N LYS A 11 0.07 11.52 -21.85
CA LYS A 11 -1.07 10.96 -21.14
C LYS A 11 -2.30 11.84 -21.40
N PRO A 12 -3.24 11.46 -22.29
CA PRO A 12 -4.36 12.32 -22.68
C PRO A 12 -5.30 12.71 -21.53
N ILE A 13 -5.53 11.78 -20.58
CA ILE A 13 -6.20 12.07 -19.30
C ILE A 13 -5.56 11.24 -18.18
N SER A 14 -5.63 11.76 -16.95
CA SER A 14 -5.36 10.98 -15.74
C SER A 14 -6.59 10.12 -15.41
N GLY A 15 -6.42 8.81 -15.20
CA GLY A 15 -7.46 7.92 -14.66
C GLY A 15 -8.41 7.25 -15.65
N ARG A 16 -8.09 7.22 -16.94
CA ARG A 16 -8.99 6.72 -18.00
C ARG A 16 -9.64 5.38 -17.67
N PHE A 17 -8.87 4.29 -17.53
CA PHE A 17 -9.46 2.95 -17.53
C PHE A 17 -10.20 2.58 -16.25
N SER A 18 -10.07 3.39 -15.19
CA SER A 18 -10.90 3.29 -13.99
C SER A 18 -12.28 3.92 -14.18
N HIS A 19 -12.40 4.96 -15.00
CA HIS A 19 -13.63 5.76 -15.14
C HIS A 19 -14.29 5.66 -16.53
N SER A 20 -13.59 5.14 -17.53
CA SER A 20 -14.06 4.96 -18.89
C SER A 20 -13.49 3.69 -19.51
N ARG A 21 -14.38 2.87 -20.11
CA ARG A 21 -13.98 1.66 -20.83
C ARG A 21 -13.64 1.90 -22.29
N LYS A 22 -13.92 3.10 -22.82
CA LYS A 22 -13.67 3.43 -24.23
C LYS A 22 -12.17 3.70 -24.43
N PRO A 23 -11.48 2.99 -25.34
CA PRO A 23 -10.10 3.29 -25.67
C PRO A 23 -10.00 4.69 -26.30
N TRP A 24 -8.80 5.25 -26.32
CA TRP A 24 -8.57 6.50 -27.01
C TRP A 24 -8.82 6.37 -28.51
N ALA A 25 -9.54 7.32 -29.09
CA ALA A 25 -9.59 7.49 -30.54
C ALA A 25 -8.38 8.36 -30.95
N LEU A 26 -7.20 7.74 -31.04
CA LEU A 26 -5.96 8.43 -31.44
C LEU A 26 -5.43 7.87 -32.77
N PRO A 27 -4.87 8.73 -33.64
CA PRO A 27 -4.10 8.32 -34.80
C PRO A 27 -3.01 7.30 -34.44
N LYS A 28 -2.80 6.30 -35.32
CA LYS A 28 -1.88 5.16 -35.07
C LYS A 28 -0.44 5.61 -34.77
N ASP A 29 0.00 6.67 -35.43
CA ASP A 29 1.32 7.29 -35.31
C ASP A 29 1.57 7.94 -33.95
N LEU A 30 0.53 8.27 -33.18
CA LEU A 30 0.69 8.85 -31.83
C LEU A 30 0.86 7.78 -30.75
N TRP A 31 0.40 6.56 -30.99
CA TRP A 31 0.40 5.50 -29.97
C TRP A 31 1.79 5.12 -29.43
N PRO A 32 2.92 5.17 -30.18
CA PRO A 32 4.24 4.95 -29.61
C PRO A 32 4.56 5.89 -28.43
N ASN A 33 4.04 7.11 -28.45
CA ASN A 33 4.28 8.13 -27.42
C ASN A 33 3.16 8.21 -26.38
N VAL A 34 2.18 7.30 -26.37
CA VAL A 34 1.04 7.36 -25.45
C VAL A 34 1.11 6.26 -24.40
N ILE A 35 0.94 6.65 -23.14
CA ILE A 35 0.72 5.71 -22.04
C ILE A 35 -0.67 5.90 -21.46
N ASP A 36 -1.30 4.78 -21.12
CA ASP A 36 -2.62 4.77 -20.53
C ASP A 36 -2.54 4.75 -18.99
N ASP A 37 -3.61 5.17 -18.32
CA ASP A 37 -3.58 5.46 -16.88
C ASP A 37 -4.89 5.12 -16.19
N GLY A 38 -4.79 4.72 -14.92
CA GLY A 38 -5.93 4.37 -14.08
C GLY A 38 -5.81 4.93 -12.67
N HIS A 39 -6.97 5.16 -12.06
CA HIS A 39 -7.10 5.62 -10.68
C HIS A 39 -7.80 4.55 -9.83
N PRO A 40 -7.10 3.49 -9.38
CA PRO A 40 -7.72 2.44 -8.58
C PRO A 40 -7.91 2.91 -7.12
N TYR A 41 -9.09 3.47 -6.82
CA TYR A 41 -9.48 3.90 -5.47
C TYR A 41 -10.02 2.75 -4.59
N ALA A 42 -9.28 1.64 -4.56
CA ALA A 42 -9.56 0.48 -3.73
C ALA A 42 -9.48 0.85 -2.23
N GLY A 43 -10.49 0.48 -1.45
CA GLY A 43 -10.57 0.79 -0.02
C GLY A 43 -10.72 2.28 0.30
N TRP A 44 -11.15 3.03 -0.71
CA TRP A 44 -11.46 4.45 -0.61
C TRP A 44 -12.88 4.70 -1.12
N TYR A 45 -13.02 5.22 -2.34
CA TYR A 45 -14.31 5.38 -3.01
C TYR A 45 -14.95 4.05 -3.44
N GLY A 46 -14.16 2.98 -3.53
CA GLY A 46 -14.65 1.63 -3.80
C GLY A 46 -15.27 0.92 -2.58
N LYS A 47 -15.75 -0.31 -2.77
CA LYS A 47 -16.21 -1.17 -1.67
C LYS A 47 -15.06 -1.43 -0.69
N ILE A 48 -15.34 -1.37 0.61
CA ILE A 48 -14.41 -1.83 1.66
C ILE A 48 -14.37 -3.36 1.67
N ILE A 49 -13.16 -3.92 1.59
CA ILE A 49 -12.89 -5.35 1.73
C ILE A 49 -12.08 -5.55 3.01
N PRO A 50 -12.50 -6.47 3.91
CA PRO A 50 -11.79 -6.67 5.16
C PRO A 50 -10.33 -7.08 5.01
N GLN A 51 -10.08 -8.03 4.12
CA GLN A 51 -8.74 -8.39 3.72
C GLN A 51 -8.20 -7.35 2.76
N THR A 52 -7.28 -6.50 3.21
CA THR A 52 -6.63 -5.47 2.37
C THR A 52 -5.82 -6.08 1.20
N TRP A 53 -5.40 -7.34 1.31
CA TRP A 53 -4.82 -8.10 0.20
C TRP A 53 -5.86 -8.66 -0.79
N GLY A 54 -7.14 -8.70 -0.41
CA GLY A 54 -8.24 -9.26 -1.20
C GLY A 54 -8.77 -8.35 -2.31
N TYR A 55 -8.28 -7.11 -2.41
CA TYR A 55 -8.67 -6.23 -3.51
C TYR A 55 -8.20 -6.79 -4.86
N PRO A 56 -9.05 -6.70 -5.91
CA PRO A 56 -8.67 -7.09 -7.26
C PRO A 56 -7.41 -6.36 -7.74
N SER A 57 -6.76 -6.96 -8.75
CA SER A 57 -5.60 -6.36 -9.40
C SER A 57 -5.85 -4.89 -9.75
N PRO A 58 -4.89 -3.98 -9.48
CA PRO A 58 -5.03 -2.54 -9.76
C PRO A 58 -5.24 -2.22 -11.24
N ILE A 59 -4.94 -3.16 -12.13
CA ILE A 59 -5.09 -3.00 -13.58
C ILE A 59 -6.30 -3.78 -14.14
N SER A 60 -7.26 -4.20 -13.32
CA SER A 60 -8.43 -4.98 -13.77
C SER A 60 -9.28 -4.29 -14.85
N GLY A 61 -9.27 -2.95 -14.91
CA GLY A 61 -9.92 -2.16 -15.96
C GLY A 61 -9.08 -1.95 -17.21
N SER A 62 -7.76 -2.22 -17.15
CA SER A 62 -6.85 -2.08 -18.29
C SER A 62 -7.12 -3.16 -19.34
N ARG A 63 -7.12 -2.78 -20.61
CA ARG A 63 -7.31 -3.68 -21.75
C ARG A 63 -6.11 -3.57 -22.68
N GLY A 64 -5.43 -4.69 -22.89
CA GLY A 64 -4.31 -4.80 -23.83
C GLY A 64 -2.99 -5.14 -23.16
N ASP A 65 -1.96 -5.26 -23.98
CA ASP A 65 -0.65 -5.75 -23.54
C ASP A 65 0.36 -4.67 -23.16
N ARG A 66 0.02 -3.41 -23.42
CA ARG A 66 0.87 -2.26 -23.09
C ARG A 66 0.95 -2.05 -21.59
N MET A 67 2.08 -1.52 -21.15
CA MET A 67 2.20 -1.03 -19.77
C MET A 67 1.29 0.17 -19.55
N VAL A 68 0.86 0.33 -18.30
CA VAL A 68 0.03 1.46 -17.85
C VAL A 68 0.66 2.15 -16.65
N THR A 69 0.27 3.39 -16.40
CA THR A 69 0.53 4.06 -15.13
C THR A 69 -0.69 3.98 -14.21
N LEU A 70 -0.45 4.14 -12.92
CA LEU A 70 -1.50 4.29 -11.91
C LEU A 70 -1.36 5.67 -11.28
N GLY A 71 -2.03 6.65 -11.87
CA GLY A 71 -1.89 8.06 -11.55
C GLY A 71 -2.42 8.46 -10.18
N GLU A 72 -3.38 7.70 -9.61
CA GLU A 72 -3.94 7.99 -8.29
C GLU A 72 -4.41 6.70 -7.61
N PHE A 73 -4.00 6.53 -6.36
CA PHE A 73 -4.54 5.54 -5.44
C PHE A 73 -4.27 6.02 -4.02
N GLY A 74 -5.11 5.66 -3.07
CA GLY A 74 -4.92 6.12 -1.70
C GLY A 74 -5.88 5.47 -0.71
N ALA A 75 -5.68 5.84 0.54
CA ALA A 75 -6.46 5.44 1.69
C ALA A 75 -6.44 6.58 2.71
N GLU A 76 -7.47 6.66 3.54
CA GLU A 76 -7.63 7.76 4.49
C GLU A 76 -7.04 7.39 5.87
N ALA A 77 -6.40 8.36 6.52
CA ALA A 77 -5.97 8.27 7.92
C ALA A 77 -5.80 9.63 8.57
N MET A 78 -6.29 9.75 9.81
CA MET A 78 -6.22 10.98 10.59
C MET A 78 -4.79 11.44 10.83
N ASP A 79 -4.65 12.77 10.92
CA ASP A 79 -3.43 13.42 11.36
C ASP A 79 -3.09 13.05 12.81
N SER A 80 -1.83 13.25 13.20
CA SER A 80 -1.41 13.03 14.57
C SER A 80 -2.15 13.96 15.53
N TYR A 81 -2.30 13.55 16.80
CA TYR A 81 -2.90 14.43 17.81
C TYR A 81 -2.14 15.76 17.94
N GLU A 82 -0.81 15.71 17.84
CA GLU A 82 0.06 16.88 17.85
C GLU A 82 -0.24 17.84 16.70
N THR A 83 -0.47 17.31 15.51
CA THR A 83 -0.86 18.09 14.33
C THR A 83 -2.25 18.70 14.49
N MET A 84 -3.22 17.92 14.99
CA MET A 84 -4.59 18.40 15.15
C MET A 84 -4.74 19.47 16.23
N LYS A 85 -3.84 19.53 17.22
CA LYS A 85 -3.80 20.62 18.20
C LYS A 85 -3.47 21.99 17.59
N THR A 86 -2.81 22.02 16.44
CA THR A 86 -2.44 23.27 15.76
C THR A 86 -3.46 23.67 14.69
N TYR A 87 -4.58 22.97 14.61
CA TYR A 87 -5.64 23.32 13.67
C TYR A 87 -6.22 24.70 14.00
N PRO A 88 -6.50 25.53 12.98
CA PRO A 88 -7.19 26.81 13.15
C PRO A 88 -8.50 26.66 13.93
N PRO A 89 -8.92 27.66 14.73
CA PRO A 89 -10.14 27.58 15.55
C PRO A 89 -11.42 27.27 14.75
N GLN A 90 -11.50 27.65 13.47
CA GLN A 90 -12.61 27.30 12.59
C GLN A 90 -12.68 25.80 12.25
N PHE A 91 -11.56 25.10 12.40
CA PHE A 91 -11.45 23.64 12.35
C PHE A 91 -11.32 23.07 13.78
N ALA A 92 -11.90 23.77 14.77
CA ALA A 92 -11.86 23.59 16.22
C ALA A 92 -11.36 22.20 16.68
N PRO A 93 -10.47 22.15 17.68
CA PRO A 93 -9.61 21.00 18.00
C PRO A 93 -10.38 19.68 17.97
N PRO A 94 -9.71 18.54 17.70
CA PRO A 94 -10.41 17.27 17.59
C PRO A 94 -11.29 17.10 18.84
N PRO A 95 -12.59 16.82 18.67
CA PRO A 95 -13.51 16.68 19.79
C PRO A 95 -12.94 15.67 20.79
N SER A 96 -13.30 15.84 22.07
CA SER A 96 -12.79 14.99 23.14
C SER A 96 -13.14 13.51 22.94
N ASP A 97 -14.17 13.22 22.16
CA ASP A 97 -14.55 11.89 21.75
C ASP A 97 -14.25 11.63 20.26
N ALA A 98 -13.87 10.41 19.98
CA ALA A 98 -13.42 10.02 18.66
C ALA A 98 -14.57 9.78 17.66
N ASP A 99 -15.78 9.52 18.14
CA ASP A 99 -16.95 9.32 17.28
C ASP A 99 -17.36 10.64 16.62
N THR A 100 -17.30 11.74 17.37
CA THR A 100 -17.50 13.08 16.85
C THR A 100 -16.39 13.44 15.86
N LEU A 101 -15.12 13.11 16.14
CA LEU A 101 -14.03 13.40 15.18
C LEU A 101 -14.23 12.64 13.88
N TRP A 102 -14.57 11.35 13.96
CA TRP A 102 -14.86 10.53 12.79
C TRP A 102 -16.04 11.09 12.00
N ALA A 103 -17.12 11.49 12.67
CA ALA A 103 -18.29 12.09 12.04
C ALA A 103 -18.00 13.44 11.35
N CYS A 104 -17.05 14.22 11.87
CA CYS A 104 -16.61 15.49 11.30
C CYS A 104 -15.61 15.34 10.15
N SER A 105 -14.87 14.23 10.10
CA SER A 105 -13.97 13.93 8.99
C SER A 105 -14.75 13.54 7.73
N GLN A 106 -14.26 13.89 6.53
CA GLN A 106 -14.86 13.44 5.26
C GLN A 106 -14.68 11.92 4.99
N VAL A 107 -14.43 11.11 6.01
CA VAL A 107 -14.21 9.65 5.90
C VAL A 107 -15.48 8.89 5.47
N LYS A 108 -16.59 9.58 5.23
CA LYS A 108 -17.79 8.99 4.64
C LYS A 108 -17.81 9.10 3.12
N LYS A 109 -17.13 8.13 2.48
CA LYS A 109 -17.71 7.11 1.54
C LYS A 109 -16.66 6.01 1.28
N HIS A 110 -16.81 4.70 1.59
CA HIS A 110 -17.95 3.89 2.10
C HIS A 110 -17.59 2.95 3.28
N ASP A 111 -16.96 3.56 4.30
CA ASP A 111 -17.09 3.33 5.76
C ASP A 111 -17.75 2.01 6.26
N ILE A 112 -17.01 1.14 6.96
CA ILE A 112 -17.60 0.42 8.11
C ILE A 112 -16.73 0.58 9.38
N LYS A 113 -16.42 1.86 9.64
CA LYS A 113 -15.34 2.49 10.43
C LYS A 113 -13.94 2.02 10.05
N GLN A 114 -13.72 1.98 8.73
CA GLN A 114 -12.56 1.51 7.94
C GLN A 114 -11.55 0.68 8.73
N LEU A 115 -11.79 -0.62 8.62
CA LEU A 115 -12.11 -1.56 9.70
C LEU A 115 -11.24 -1.49 10.95
N ILE A 116 -11.44 -0.39 11.69
CA ILE A 116 -11.00 -0.13 13.05
C ILE A 116 -9.59 -0.69 13.27
N GLY A 117 -8.65 -0.14 12.47
CA GLY A 117 -7.21 -0.38 12.52
C GLY A 117 -6.70 -1.77 12.15
N LEU A 118 -7.61 -2.63 11.68
CA LEU A 118 -7.48 -4.07 11.47
C LEU A 118 -7.21 -4.85 12.76
N GLY A 119 -7.76 -4.35 13.89
CA GLY A 119 -7.78 -4.98 15.21
C GLY A 119 -8.25 -4.03 16.33
N ARG A 120 -8.95 -4.57 17.36
CA ARG A 120 -9.60 -3.97 18.57
C ARG A 120 -10.38 -2.64 18.44
N ASP A 121 -11.48 -2.54 19.19
CA ASP A 121 -12.29 -1.31 19.27
C ASP A 121 -11.57 -0.18 20.04
N PRO A 122 -11.23 0.96 19.40
CA PRO A 122 -10.61 2.11 20.03
C PRO A 122 -11.58 2.78 20.99
N LYS A 123 -11.08 3.19 22.14
CA LYS A 123 -11.86 3.72 23.27
C LYS A 123 -11.68 5.22 23.47
N ASN A 124 -10.71 5.81 22.79
CA ASN A 124 -10.40 7.23 22.88
C ASN A 124 -9.81 7.75 21.57
N LEU A 125 -9.69 9.07 21.48
CA LEU A 125 -9.17 9.77 20.31
C LEU A 125 -7.78 9.27 19.86
N ALA A 126 -6.86 9.03 20.80
CA ALA A 126 -5.51 8.56 20.46
C ALA A 126 -5.53 7.18 19.78
N GLU A 127 -6.32 6.24 20.32
CA GLU A 127 -6.47 4.92 19.72
C GLU A 127 -7.15 4.97 18.35
N TYR A 128 -8.07 5.91 18.14
CA TYR A 128 -8.72 6.11 16.84
C TYR A 128 -7.77 6.69 15.79
N ILE A 129 -6.94 7.67 16.15
CA ILE A 129 -5.88 8.19 15.26
C ILE A 129 -4.97 7.03 14.86
N GLU A 130 -4.54 6.25 15.85
CA GLU A 130 -3.68 5.10 15.61
C GLU A 130 -4.31 4.07 14.67
N ALA A 131 -5.58 3.70 14.92
CA ALA A 131 -6.34 2.77 14.11
C ALA A 131 -6.46 3.27 12.66
N SER A 132 -6.78 4.54 12.45
CA SER A 132 -6.89 5.09 11.10
C SER A 132 -5.56 4.99 10.32
N GLN A 133 -4.43 5.28 10.97
CA GLN A 133 -3.11 5.17 10.33
C GLN A 133 -2.69 3.72 10.10
N ASN A 134 -3.10 2.77 10.94
CA ASN A 134 -2.87 1.33 10.70
C ASN A 134 -3.62 0.85 9.44
N TYR A 135 -4.85 1.31 9.25
CA TYR A 135 -5.63 0.98 8.05
C TYR A 135 -4.97 1.52 6.78
N GLN A 136 -4.61 2.82 6.77
CA GLN A 136 -3.92 3.43 5.62
C GLN A 136 -2.58 2.73 5.34
N GLU A 137 -1.80 2.41 6.37
CA GLU A 137 -0.55 1.64 6.24
C GLU A 137 -0.78 0.28 5.57
N ALA A 138 -1.71 -0.52 6.10
CA ALA A 138 -1.93 -1.88 5.63
C ALA A 138 -2.50 -1.91 4.19
N LEU A 139 -3.49 -1.06 3.91
CA LEU A 139 -4.09 -0.98 2.59
C LEU A 139 -3.06 -0.51 1.55
N LEU A 140 -2.35 0.59 1.81
CA LEU A 140 -1.35 1.07 0.86
C LEU A 140 -0.20 0.08 0.69
N ALA A 141 0.21 -0.62 1.75
CA ALA A 141 1.22 -1.66 1.65
C ALA A 141 0.79 -2.76 0.67
N ASP A 142 -0.39 -3.34 0.85
CA ASP A 142 -0.87 -4.44 0.00
C ASP A 142 -1.11 -3.98 -1.43
N ARG A 143 -1.60 -2.75 -1.64
CA ARG A 143 -1.78 -2.18 -2.97
C ARG A 143 -0.46 -1.96 -3.69
N VAL A 144 0.53 -1.34 -3.05
CA VAL A 144 1.82 -1.07 -3.68
C VAL A 144 2.59 -2.37 -3.91
N ILE A 145 2.51 -3.34 -3.00
CA ILE A 145 3.09 -4.67 -3.23
C ILE A 145 2.48 -5.32 -4.46
N GLN A 146 1.15 -5.33 -4.63
CA GLN A 146 0.53 -5.83 -5.87
C GLN A 146 1.06 -5.13 -7.13
N MET A 147 1.31 -3.82 -7.06
CA MET A 147 1.84 -3.05 -8.19
C MET A 147 3.30 -3.43 -8.51
N ARG A 148 4.15 -3.54 -7.48
CA ARG A 148 5.56 -3.94 -7.62
C ARG A 148 5.73 -5.36 -8.17
N LEU A 149 4.74 -6.24 -7.95
CA LEU A 149 4.74 -7.60 -8.49
C LEU A 149 4.33 -7.69 -9.97
N LEU A 150 4.06 -6.56 -10.64
CA LEU A 150 3.67 -6.49 -12.04
C LEU A 150 4.59 -5.58 -12.89
N PRO A 151 5.94 -5.75 -12.84
CA PRO A 151 6.89 -4.84 -13.47
C PRO A 151 6.81 -4.80 -15.01
N ARG A 152 6.12 -5.76 -15.63
CA ARG A 152 5.88 -5.81 -17.09
C ARG A 152 4.51 -5.26 -17.51
N LYS A 153 3.68 -4.82 -16.55
CA LYS A 153 2.35 -4.26 -16.82
C LYS A 153 2.16 -2.87 -16.21
N ILE A 154 2.87 -2.54 -15.13
CA ILE A 154 2.80 -1.24 -14.47
C ILE A 154 4.13 -0.51 -14.64
N ALA A 155 4.09 0.64 -15.33
CA ALA A 155 5.26 1.48 -15.59
C ALA A 155 5.56 2.45 -14.45
N GLY A 156 4.59 2.71 -13.58
CA GLY A 156 4.72 3.60 -12.45
C GLY A 156 3.39 3.82 -11.74
N TYR A 157 3.47 4.25 -10.50
CA TYR A 157 2.31 4.55 -9.66
C TYR A 157 2.56 5.80 -8.83
N PHE A 158 1.49 6.54 -8.55
CA PHE A 158 1.53 7.79 -7.81
C PHE A 158 0.46 7.75 -6.72
N HIS A 159 0.92 7.79 -5.48
CA HIS A 159 0.02 7.82 -4.34
C HIS A 159 -0.67 9.19 -4.25
N PHE A 160 -2.00 9.16 -4.14
CA PHE A 160 -2.85 10.33 -3.91
C PHE A 160 -3.22 10.39 -2.42
N HIS A 161 -2.69 11.34 -1.64
CA HIS A 161 -1.65 12.30 -2.04
C HIS A 161 -0.50 12.35 -1.04
N PHE A 162 0.63 12.92 -1.45
CA PHE A 162 1.84 12.84 -0.65
C PHE A 162 1.73 13.67 0.64
N MET A 163 1.31 14.93 0.54
CA MET A 163 1.29 15.89 1.64
C MET A 163 0.05 16.79 1.60
N ASP A 164 -0.51 17.11 2.77
CA ASP A 164 -1.53 18.17 2.89
C ASP A 164 -0.91 19.57 2.83
N VAL A 165 -1.56 20.52 2.18
CA VAL A 165 -1.07 21.92 2.10
C VAL A 165 -1.64 22.82 3.18
N VAL A 166 -2.73 22.39 3.82
CA VAL A 166 -3.42 23.07 4.91
C VAL A 166 -3.99 22.03 5.87
N PRO A 167 -4.34 22.40 7.12
CA PRO A 167 -5.21 21.57 7.94
C PRO A 167 -6.47 21.18 7.17
N VAL A 168 -6.65 19.88 6.92
CA VAL A 168 -7.81 19.36 6.19
C VAL A 168 -8.45 18.22 6.96
N PHE A 169 -9.78 18.23 6.96
CA PHE A 169 -10.59 17.06 7.35
C PHE A 169 -10.75 16.07 6.18
N TRP A 170 -9.80 16.09 5.23
CA TRP A 170 -9.73 15.23 4.05
C TRP A 170 -8.44 14.42 4.10
N PRO A 171 -8.37 13.39 4.95
CA PRO A 171 -7.13 12.94 5.54
C PRO A 171 -6.45 11.88 4.65
N LYS A 172 -6.20 12.25 3.40
CA LYS A 172 -5.71 11.39 2.31
C LYS A 172 -4.20 11.28 2.27
N SER A 173 -3.54 12.26 2.87
CA SER A 173 -2.09 12.39 2.85
C SER A 173 -1.41 11.29 3.65
N ILE A 174 -0.16 10.98 3.30
CA ILE A 174 0.77 10.24 4.15
C ILE A 174 1.72 11.14 4.92
N VAL A 175 1.72 12.45 4.61
CA VAL A 175 2.43 13.50 5.34
C VAL A 175 1.46 14.63 5.64
N SER A 176 1.30 14.98 6.90
CA SER A 176 0.41 16.06 7.31
C SER A 176 0.95 17.45 6.92
N HIS A 177 0.11 18.49 7.04
CA HIS A 177 0.44 19.86 6.62
C HIS A 177 1.61 20.51 7.37
N ASP A 178 1.92 19.99 8.55
CA ASP A 178 3.04 20.38 9.40
C ASP A 178 4.29 19.51 9.15
N HIS A 179 4.30 18.79 8.02
CA HIS A 179 5.34 17.86 7.58
C HIS A 179 5.54 16.64 8.48
N ARG A 180 4.57 16.29 9.35
CA ARG A 180 4.64 15.06 10.14
C ARG A 180 4.23 13.83 9.31
N PRO A 181 5.10 12.82 9.14
CA PRO A 181 4.74 11.60 8.43
C PRO A 181 3.79 10.71 9.24
N LYS A 182 2.84 10.08 8.54
CA LYS A 182 1.96 9.03 9.07
C LYS A 182 2.60 7.65 8.91
N LYS A 183 2.05 6.61 9.55
CA LYS A 183 2.58 5.23 9.46
C LYS A 183 2.81 4.74 8.02
N ALA A 184 1.89 5.07 7.11
CA ALA A 184 2.01 4.69 5.70
C ALA A 184 3.23 5.30 4.98
N TYR A 185 3.71 6.50 5.37
CA TYR A 185 4.93 7.08 4.81
C TYR A 185 6.12 6.13 4.98
N TYR A 186 6.32 5.64 6.20
CA TYR A 186 7.41 4.72 6.52
C TYR A 186 7.23 3.37 5.82
N GLN A 187 6.00 2.86 5.76
CA GLN A 187 5.74 1.58 5.10
C GLN A 187 5.98 1.65 3.58
N LEU A 188 5.58 2.75 2.93
CA LEU A 188 5.84 2.97 1.52
C LEU A 188 7.32 3.22 1.23
N ALA A 189 8.04 3.92 2.10
CA ALA A 189 9.49 4.08 1.97
C ALA A 189 10.22 2.73 1.97
N GLN A 190 9.82 1.81 2.85
CA GLN A 190 10.37 0.44 2.86
C GLN A 190 10.04 -0.33 1.58
N ILE A 191 8.78 -0.26 1.13
CA ILE A 191 8.33 -1.00 -0.07
C ILE A 191 8.96 -0.45 -1.34
N ASN A 192 9.32 0.84 -1.40
CA ASN A 192 9.90 1.49 -2.58
C ASN A 192 11.44 1.45 -2.61
N GLN A 193 12.09 0.64 -1.77
CA GLN A 193 13.51 0.36 -1.93
C GLN A 193 13.78 -0.27 -3.30
N PRO A 194 14.90 0.08 -3.99
CA PRO A 194 15.18 -0.39 -5.35
C PRO A 194 15.15 -1.92 -5.49
N VAL A 195 15.67 -2.62 -4.48
CA VAL A 195 15.63 -4.08 -4.38
C VAL A 195 15.13 -4.45 -3.01
N VAL A 196 14.06 -5.24 -2.91
CA VAL A 196 13.46 -5.57 -1.60
C VAL A 196 12.63 -6.85 -1.62
N ALA A 197 12.65 -7.56 -0.50
CA ALA A 197 11.77 -8.69 -0.25
C ALA A 197 10.38 -8.20 0.20
N LEU A 198 9.31 -8.69 -0.43
CA LEU A 198 7.94 -8.25 -0.22
C LEU A 198 7.01 -9.43 0.11
N PRO A 199 6.14 -9.31 1.13
CA PRO A 199 5.12 -10.31 1.43
C PRO A 199 3.81 -10.02 0.69
N ARG A 200 3.24 -11.01 0.00
CA ARG A 200 1.86 -10.97 -0.48
C ARG A 200 1.01 -11.92 0.37
N PHE A 201 0.15 -11.37 1.21
CA PHE A 201 -0.75 -12.16 2.06
C PHE A 201 -1.96 -12.71 1.30
N SER A 202 -2.51 -13.78 1.83
CA SER A 202 -3.73 -14.44 1.37
C SER A 202 -4.39 -15.20 2.53
N GLY A 203 -5.64 -15.61 2.35
CA GLY A 203 -6.44 -16.27 3.39
C GLY A 203 -7.58 -15.39 3.91
N GLN A 204 -8.36 -15.94 4.83
CA GLN A 204 -9.44 -15.23 5.53
C GLN A 204 -8.86 -14.32 6.62
N ARG A 205 -7.82 -14.81 7.30
CA ARG A 205 -6.82 -13.99 8.00
C ARG A 205 -5.55 -13.98 7.12
N PRO A 206 -4.43 -13.36 7.52
CA PRO A 206 -3.18 -13.48 6.77
C PRO A 206 -2.56 -14.88 6.98
N ASP A 207 -3.34 -15.93 6.68
CA ASP A 207 -3.09 -17.35 6.94
C ASP A 207 -2.01 -17.93 6.04
N ALA A 208 -1.72 -17.26 4.92
CA ALA A 208 -0.57 -17.59 4.09
C ALA A 208 0.08 -16.32 3.56
N MET A 209 1.39 -16.39 3.32
CA MET A 209 2.10 -15.37 2.56
C MET A 209 2.94 -16.00 1.45
N THR A 210 2.91 -15.39 0.27
CA THR A 210 3.94 -15.59 -0.75
C THR A 210 5.01 -14.52 -0.58
N LEU A 211 6.25 -14.93 -0.31
CA LEU A 211 7.40 -14.03 -0.33
C LEU A 211 7.90 -13.85 -1.76
N TRP A 212 8.22 -12.60 -2.10
CA TRP A 212 8.79 -12.19 -3.38
C TRP A 212 10.05 -11.36 -3.15
N VAL A 213 10.89 -11.26 -4.17
CA VAL A 213 11.89 -10.18 -4.29
C VAL A 213 11.53 -9.36 -5.53
N ALA A 214 11.44 -8.04 -5.38
CA ALA A 214 11.33 -7.10 -6.48
C ALA A 214 12.66 -6.37 -6.67
N ASN A 215 13.08 -6.21 -7.93
CA ASN A 215 14.32 -5.58 -8.33
C ASN A 215 14.07 -4.58 -9.46
N ASP A 216 14.18 -3.30 -9.15
CA ASP A 216 14.01 -2.20 -10.10
C ASP A 216 15.34 -1.76 -10.73
N LEU A 217 16.46 -2.41 -10.37
CA LEU A 217 17.77 -2.13 -10.94
C LEU A 217 18.00 -2.90 -12.24
N THR A 218 18.91 -2.37 -13.06
CA THR A 218 19.37 -2.99 -14.32
C THR A 218 20.29 -4.20 -14.10
N GLU A 219 20.75 -4.38 -12.86
CA GLU A 219 21.64 -5.43 -12.42
C GLU A 219 20.85 -6.60 -11.80
N ALA A 220 21.25 -7.82 -12.13
CA ALA A 220 20.74 -9.03 -11.47
C ALA A 220 21.56 -9.34 -10.21
N PHE A 221 20.94 -10.01 -9.24
CA PHE A 221 21.61 -10.51 -8.05
C PHE A 221 21.62 -12.03 -8.08
N SER A 222 22.80 -12.59 -8.35
CA SER A 222 23.02 -14.02 -8.25
C SER A 222 23.13 -14.44 -6.80
N GLU A 223 22.59 -15.62 -6.48
CA GLU A 223 22.83 -16.27 -5.20
C GLU A 223 22.44 -15.43 -3.96
N ALA A 224 21.47 -14.53 -4.11
CA ALA A 224 20.95 -13.69 -3.04
C ALA A 224 20.17 -14.53 -2.04
N THR A 225 20.16 -14.11 -0.76
CA THR A 225 19.47 -14.83 0.32
C THR A 225 18.40 -13.95 0.95
N VAL A 226 17.15 -14.43 0.94
CA VAL A 226 16.07 -13.83 1.72
C VAL A 226 15.96 -14.56 3.04
N ARG A 227 16.01 -13.82 4.15
CA ARG A 227 15.71 -14.28 5.50
C ARG A 227 14.40 -13.68 5.97
N TRP A 228 13.59 -14.47 6.65
CA TRP A 228 12.35 -14.01 7.25
C TRP A 228 12.20 -14.49 8.68
N THR A 229 11.58 -13.65 9.50
CA THR A 229 11.20 -13.94 10.88
C THR A 229 9.78 -13.43 11.12
N VAL A 230 8.96 -14.25 11.75
CA VAL A 230 7.64 -13.92 12.28
C VAL A 230 7.71 -14.02 13.79
N ALA A 231 7.32 -12.96 14.51
CA ALA A 231 7.42 -12.88 15.95
C ALA A 231 6.16 -12.26 16.58
N SER A 232 5.86 -12.63 17.84
CA SER A 232 4.84 -11.99 18.67
C SER A 232 5.51 -11.56 19.98
N GLY A 233 5.65 -10.25 20.18
CA GLY A 233 6.45 -9.72 21.29
C GLY A 233 7.90 -10.19 21.21
N MET A 234 8.39 -10.88 22.24
CA MET A 234 9.75 -11.44 22.28
C MET A 234 9.85 -12.87 21.72
N GLU A 235 8.71 -13.51 21.43
CA GLU A 235 8.67 -14.89 20.95
C GLU A 235 8.85 -14.95 19.42
N THR A 236 9.82 -15.74 18.96
CA THR A 236 9.95 -16.07 17.54
C THR A 236 9.04 -17.25 17.21
N LEU A 237 8.03 -17.02 16.39
CA LEU A 237 7.02 -18.02 16.01
C LEU A 237 7.45 -18.84 14.78
N LEU A 238 8.09 -18.19 13.81
CA LEU A 238 8.57 -18.82 12.58
C LEU A 238 9.80 -18.08 12.07
N ARG A 239 10.76 -18.82 11.50
CA ARG A 239 11.89 -18.24 10.77
C ARG A 239 12.29 -19.13 9.61
N GLY A 240 12.97 -18.54 8.63
CA GLY A 240 13.58 -19.31 7.56
C GLY A 240 14.45 -18.45 6.66
N GLU A 241 15.12 -19.12 5.74
CA GLU A 241 15.87 -18.48 4.69
C GLU A 241 15.78 -19.25 3.37
N ARG A 242 16.00 -18.56 2.26
CA ARG A 242 16.08 -19.16 0.94
C ARG A 242 17.05 -18.38 0.06
N ARG A 243 17.92 -19.12 -0.63
CA ARG A 243 18.79 -18.60 -1.68
C ARG A 243 18.08 -18.64 -3.04
N LEU A 244 18.26 -17.61 -3.85
CA LEU A 244 17.61 -17.48 -5.16
C LEU A 244 18.38 -16.56 -6.11
N GLU A 245 18.05 -16.67 -7.39
CA GLU A 245 18.43 -15.70 -8.42
C GLU A 245 17.38 -14.60 -8.51
N VAL A 246 17.83 -13.34 -8.53
CA VAL A 246 16.96 -12.18 -8.68
C VAL A 246 17.31 -11.50 -10.01
N PRO A 247 16.42 -11.55 -11.03
CA PRO A 247 16.69 -10.96 -12.33
C PRO A 247 16.70 -9.42 -12.24
N ALA A 248 17.36 -8.78 -13.20
CA ALA A 248 17.26 -7.34 -13.42
C ALA A 248 15.84 -6.94 -13.83
N LEU A 249 15.36 -5.78 -13.37
CA LEU A 249 14.08 -5.18 -13.75
C LEU A 249 12.90 -6.18 -13.65
N GLY A 250 12.83 -6.92 -12.55
CA GLY A 250 12.00 -8.11 -12.44
C GLY A 250 11.64 -8.49 -11.01
N VAL A 251 10.88 -9.59 -10.92
CA VAL A 251 10.41 -10.16 -9.65
C VAL A 251 10.68 -11.66 -9.63
N THR A 252 11.05 -12.18 -8.47
CA THR A 252 11.21 -13.62 -8.24
C THR A 252 10.35 -14.06 -7.07
N GLU A 253 9.57 -15.13 -7.24
CA GLU A 253 8.90 -15.79 -6.13
C GLU A 253 9.93 -16.52 -5.26
N VAL A 254 9.93 -16.23 -3.97
CA VAL A 254 10.81 -16.88 -2.99
C VAL A 254 10.14 -18.14 -2.48
N ARG A 255 8.98 -18.04 -1.81
CA ARG A 255 8.32 -19.19 -1.18
C ARG A 255 6.90 -18.84 -0.76
N ILE A 256 6.02 -19.83 -0.76
CA ILE A 256 4.74 -19.79 -0.05
C ILE A 256 4.95 -20.34 1.36
N ILE A 257 4.53 -19.57 2.37
CA ILE A 257 4.65 -19.91 3.79
C ILE A 257 3.24 -19.99 4.37
N ASP A 258 2.94 -21.12 5.01
CA ASP A 258 1.74 -21.29 5.83
C ASP A 258 1.93 -20.55 7.16
N LEU A 259 0.99 -19.65 7.45
CA LEU A 259 0.91 -18.85 8.66
C LEU A 259 -0.27 -19.24 9.55
N THR A 260 -1.05 -20.28 9.19
CA THR A 260 -2.16 -20.79 10.00
C THR A 260 -1.76 -21.06 11.46
N PRO A 261 -0.60 -21.71 11.75
CA PRO A 261 -0.18 -21.94 13.13
C PRO A 261 0.10 -20.66 13.94
N VAL A 262 0.35 -19.54 13.25
CA VAL A 262 0.53 -18.20 13.84
C VAL A 262 -0.82 -17.51 14.02
N THR A 263 -1.62 -17.44 12.96
CA THR A 263 -2.89 -16.67 12.94
C THR A 263 -4.00 -17.33 13.76
N GLU A 264 -3.89 -18.60 14.10
CA GLU A 264 -4.78 -19.28 15.06
C GLU A 264 -4.59 -18.81 16.50
N LYS A 265 -3.35 -18.44 16.88
CA LYS A 265 -2.98 -18.13 18.27
C LYS A 265 -2.73 -16.65 18.51
N HIS A 266 -2.37 -15.90 17.48
CA HIS A 266 -1.98 -14.50 17.57
C HIS A 266 -2.86 -13.63 16.67
N ALA A 267 -3.48 -12.61 17.26
CA ALA A 267 -4.28 -11.63 16.53
C ALA A 267 -3.42 -10.61 15.76
N GLU A 268 -2.12 -10.55 16.04
CA GLU A 268 -1.15 -9.72 15.34
C GLU A 268 0.25 -10.32 15.47
N PHE A 269 1.15 -9.99 14.54
CA PHE A 269 2.54 -10.43 14.56
C PHE A 269 3.45 -9.47 13.81
N GLN A 270 4.73 -9.47 14.16
CA GLN A 270 5.77 -8.73 13.46
C GLN A 270 6.42 -9.61 12.39
N LEU A 271 6.43 -9.13 11.16
CA LEU A 271 7.19 -9.71 10.07
C LEU A 271 8.47 -8.90 9.85
N SER A 272 9.62 -9.57 9.83
CA SER A 272 10.89 -8.98 9.42
C SER A 272 11.48 -9.78 8.26
N LEU A 273 11.87 -9.07 7.19
CA LEU A 273 12.54 -9.62 6.02
C LEU A 273 13.90 -8.94 5.86
N THR A 274 14.92 -9.72 5.54
CA THR A 274 16.25 -9.21 5.17
C THR A 274 16.68 -9.87 3.88
N LEU A 275 17.04 -9.05 2.88
CA LEU A 275 17.66 -9.52 1.65
C LEU A 275 19.17 -9.30 1.74
N LEU A 276 19.93 -10.35 1.49
CA LEU A 276 21.38 -10.37 1.51
C LEU A 276 21.93 -10.68 0.11
N ASP A 277 23.07 -10.11 -0.24
CA ASP A 277 23.82 -10.50 -1.44
C ASP A 277 24.58 -11.82 -1.22
N ARG A 278 25.28 -12.30 -2.26
CA ARG A 278 26.09 -13.53 -2.21
C ARG A 278 27.19 -13.51 -1.15
N ALA A 279 27.64 -12.33 -0.73
CA ALA A 279 28.68 -12.14 0.29
C ALA A 279 28.08 -11.99 1.72
N GLY A 280 26.75 -12.10 1.85
CA GLY A 280 26.04 -11.94 3.12
C GLY A 280 25.84 -10.48 3.54
N ARG A 281 26.12 -9.50 2.67
CA ARG A 281 25.89 -8.08 2.94
C ARG A 281 24.41 -7.76 2.75
N THR A 282 23.86 -6.93 3.63
CA THR A 282 22.44 -6.52 3.53
C THR A 282 22.22 -5.62 2.31
N ILE A 283 21.32 -6.05 1.42
CA ILE A 283 20.78 -5.24 0.32
C ILE A 283 19.64 -4.37 0.83
N SER A 284 18.69 -4.97 1.55
CA SER A 284 17.51 -4.27 2.05
C SER A 284 16.92 -4.94 3.29
N ARG A 285 16.14 -4.17 4.05
CA ARG A 285 15.30 -4.68 5.14
C ARG A 285 13.87 -4.22 4.96
N TYR A 286 12.93 -5.05 5.39
CA TYR A 286 11.52 -4.74 5.40
C TYR A 286 10.92 -5.25 6.71
N GLN A 287 10.12 -4.43 7.35
CA GLN A 287 9.36 -4.78 8.55
C GLN A 287 7.92 -4.31 8.40
N ARG A 288 7.00 -5.14 8.89
CA ARG A 288 5.58 -4.80 8.96
C ARG A 288 4.95 -5.44 10.18
N HIS A 289 4.13 -4.66 10.87
CA HIS A 289 3.22 -5.16 11.87
C HIS A 289 1.94 -5.62 11.18
N VAL A 290 1.72 -6.93 11.14
CA VAL A 290 0.58 -7.55 10.48
C VAL A 290 -0.51 -7.81 11.52
N ARG A 291 -1.74 -7.42 11.20
CA ARG A 291 -2.89 -7.52 12.10
C ARG A 291 -3.98 -8.38 11.47
N CYS A 292 -4.54 -9.29 12.25
CA CYS A 292 -5.66 -10.12 11.86
C CYS A 292 -6.95 -9.34 12.05
N VAL A 293 -7.75 -9.23 10.99
CA VAL A 293 -9.06 -8.59 11.07
C VAL A 293 -9.95 -9.35 12.07
N PRO A 294 -10.56 -8.67 13.05
CA PRO A 294 -11.50 -9.30 13.97
C PRO A 294 -12.62 -10.04 13.25
N GLU A 295 -13.01 -11.20 13.76
CA GLU A 295 -14.03 -12.05 13.12
C GLU A 295 -15.39 -11.34 12.96
N SER A 296 -15.73 -10.45 13.91
CA SER A 296 -16.93 -9.61 13.85
C SER A 296 -16.98 -8.71 12.61
N LEU A 297 -15.82 -8.35 12.07
CA LEU A 297 -15.66 -7.49 10.90
C LEU A 297 -15.48 -8.28 9.58
N LEU A 298 -15.37 -9.61 9.65
CA LEU A 298 -15.22 -10.48 8.47
C LEU A 298 -16.55 -10.86 7.80
N ARG A 299 -17.67 -10.77 8.53
CA ARG A 299 -18.99 -11.29 8.10
C ARG A 299 -19.92 -10.23 7.48
N GLN A 300 -19.45 -9.01 7.23
CA GLN A 300 -20.23 -7.87 6.74
C GLN A 300 -19.87 -7.51 5.29
#